data_AF-A0A813GT66-F1
#
_entry.id   AF-A0A813GT66-F1
#
_cell.length_a   1.000
_cell.length_b   1.000
_cell.length_c   1.000
_cell.angle_alpha   90.00
_cell.angle_beta   90.00
_cell.angle_gamma   90.00
#
_symmetry.space_group_name_H-M   'P 1'
#
loop_
_entity.id
_entity.type
_entity.pdbx_description
1 polymer ?
#
loop_
_entity_poly.entity_id
_entity_poly.type
_entity_poly.pdbx_seq_one_letter_code
_entity_poly.pdbx_strand_id
1 'polypeptide(L)'
;PEPENENGASDRRLSRATVHSMDTPPGSRGPSPSPTPVRGKPKSKHTPGKEEFIGTPNSKVEGEGSCDGEDDDEDKEELHYDWQFDLLNSMPRDKALELARVLKRSEKEKAQACAQAAKLRRQVQDLQRSSSEEVSQEREALAGGSPQTEAPKRRFGFLLALVGMVVVLSAAVYAAGSLPPPAVSPSEATVDSRLAATASATSPSEVPAATAVTTTTTTTTTTTTTLALTQVAALPVTQPAAPPPVQQTPPAAITAVDELSAVITPGSTSLAFMHKALASDTRYLGDATRDMAQAMAFYPTVQSAFRVGHVYVTSSALDGRQVAYIARLTLANNGRQAWPASTSLKLVLGDGLGMHGLAFGQEVPPGATLDLELQFEVPRHGRGADGKGFSRSAWIMEGAGSPFGPLLLMDVVWV
;
A
#
# COMPACT_ATOMS: atom_id res chain seq x y z
N PRO A 1 -71.47 -1.99 37.16
CA PRO A 1 -70.61 -2.42 38.28
C PRO A 1 -69.27 -2.92 37.75
N GLU A 2 -68.43 -1.95 37.37
CA GLU A 2 -66.98 -2.11 37.24
C GLU A 2 -66.35 -2.01 38.63
N PRO A 3 -65.11 -2.49 38.76
CA PRO A 3 -64.14 -1.61 39.39
C PRO A 3 -62.87 -1.44 38.55
N GLU A 4 -62.52 -0.17 38.46
CA GLU A 4 -61.24 0.42 38.09
C GLU A 4 -60.10 -0.13 38.98
N ASN A 5 -58.90 -0.26 38.42
CA ASN A 5 -57.69 -0.27 39.22
C ASN A 5 -56.55 0.43 38.46
N GLU A 6 -56.37 1.70 38.78
CA GLU A 6 -55.19 2.52 38.49
C GLU A 6 -54.02 2.10 39.39
N ASN A 7 -52.80 2.19 38.84
CA ASN A 7 -51.55 2.64 39.46
C ASN A 7 -50.36 1.73 39.16
N GLY A 8 -49.36 2.31 38.49
CA GLY A 8 -48.07 1.64 38.28
C GLY A 8 -47.08 2.43 37.42
N ALA A 9 -46.98 3.75 37.61
CA ALA A 9 -45.92 4.56 37.02
C ALA A 9 -44.55 4.13 37.57
N SER A 10 -43.67 3.60 36.70
CA SER A 10 -42.27 3.36 37.02
C SER A 10 -41.39 4.44 36.40
N ASP A 11 -41.18 5.45 37.23
CA ASP A 11 -40.30 6.60 37.06
C ASP A 11 -38.82 6.13 37.22
N ARG A 12 -38.10 5.95 36.11
CA ARG A 12 -36.65 5.64 36.14
C ARG A 12 -35.85 6.94 36.24
N ARG A 13 -35.57 7.29 37.49
CA ARG A 13 -34.67 8.36 37.93
C ARG A 13 -33.29 8.31 37.26
N LEU A 14 -32.93 9.45 36.70
CA LEU A 14 -31.58 9.93 36.43
C LEU A 14 -30.73 9.89 37.71
N SER A 15 -29.65 9.10 37.69
CA SER A 15 -28.61 9.18 38.70
C SER A 15 -27.55 10.18 38.24
N ARG A 16 -27.67 11.40 38.76
CA ARG A 16 -26.69 12.49 38.66
C ARG A 16 -25.57 12.23 39.67
N ALA A 17 -24.40 11.83 39.19
CA ALA A 17 -23.21 11.71 40.01
C ALA A 17 -22.55 13.10 40.16
N THR A 18 -22.65 13.65 41.36
CA THR A 18 -21.90 14.82 41.83
C THR A 18 -20.52 14.32 42.30
N VAL A 19 -19.44 14.75 41.66
CA VAL A 19 -18.08 14.50 42.15
C VAL A 19 -17.51 15.79 42.70
N HIS A 20 -17.06 15.72 43.94
CA HIS A 20 -16.47 16.80 44.71
C HIS A 20 -15.18 17.33 44.08
N SER A 21 -15.11 18.66 44.01
CA SER A 21 -13.91 19.44 43.77
C SER A 21 -12.98 19.29 44.98
N MET A 22 -11.79 18.74 44.78
CA MET A 22 -10.69 18.81 45.75
C MET A 22 -9.70 19.88 45.30
N ASP A 23 -9.57 20.91 46.13
CA ASP A 23 -8.55 21.94 46.05
C ASP A 23 -7.15 21.33 46.09
N THR A 24 -6.30 21.75 45.16
CA THR A 24 -4.88 21.38 45.08
C THR A 24 -4.02 22.56 45.58
N PRO A 25 -2.97 22.32 46.40
CA PRO A 25 -2.15 23.39 46.96
C PRO A 25 -1.22 24.07 45.94
N PRO A 26 -0.81 25.33 46.18
CA PRO A 26 0.04 26.10 45.27
C PRO A 26 1.49 25.59 45.27
N GLY A 27 1.91 25.03 44.13
CA GLY A 27 3.29 24.63 43.86
C GLY A 27 4.20 25.83 43.60
N SER A 28 5.29 25.87 44.34
CA SER A 28 6.35 26.88 44.39
C SER A 28 7.13 27.00 43.07
N ARG A 29 7.30 28.24 42.60
CA ARG A 29 8.19 28.62 41.49
C ARG A 29 9.65 28.62 41.96
N GLY A 30 10.46 27.70 41.44
CA GLY A 30 11.92 27.78 41.49
C GLY A 30 12.48 28.57 40.29
N PRO A 31 13.50 29.42 40.48
CA PRO A 31 14.07 30.24 39.40
C PRO A 31 14.97 29.41 38.47
N SER A 32 14.67 29.51 37.17
CA SER A 32 15.47 28.91 36.09
C SER A 32 16.74 29.74 35.83
N PRO A 33 17.93 29.14 35.72
CA PRO A 33 19.18 29.86 35.49
C PRO A 33 19.32 30.38 34.05
N SER A 34 19.88 31.60 33.95
CA SER A 34 20.06 32.37 32.73
C SER A 34 21.07 31.75 31.74
N PRO A 35 20.87 31.92 30.42
CA PRO A 35 21.85 31.51 29.42
C PRO A 35 23.02 32.50 29.33
N THR A 36 24.24 31.97 29.42
CA THR A 36 25.50 32.68 29.16
C THR A 36 25.67 33.07 27.69
N PRO A 37 26.19 34.26 27.37
CA PRO A 37 26.40 34.71 26.00
C PRO A 37 27.72 34.17 25.43
N VAL A 38 27.65 33.38 24.36
CA VAL A 38 28.83 32.97 23.59
C VAL A 38 29.23 34.07 22.61
N ARG A 39 30.46 34.51 22.82
CA ARG A 39 31.20 35.58 22.15
C ARG A 39 32.07 34.96 21.05
N GLY A 40 32.03 35.51 19.83
CA GLY A 40 33.15 35.39 18.88
C GLY A 40 32.81 35.22 17.40
N LYS A 41 32.78 36.35 16.67
CA LYS A 41 33.10 36.42 15.23
C LYS A 41 34.63 36.38 15.04
N PRO A 42 35.14 35.95 13.86
CA PRO A 42 35.62 36.93 12.87
C PRO A 42 35.19 36.58 11.43
N LYS A 43 34.60 37.52 10.68
CA LYS A 43 35.25 38.34 9.63
C LYS A 43 35.99 37.53 8.55
N SER A 44 35.33 37.37 7.39
CA SER A 44 35.99 37.30 6.09
C SER A 44 35.41 38.40 5.20
N LYS A 45 36.31 39.24 4.66
CA LYS A 45 36.08 40.30 3.68
C LYS A 45 36.85 39.91 2.42
N HIS A 46 36.22 40.04 1.24
CA HIS A 46 36.75 40.25 -0.13
C HIS A 46 35.87 39.46 -1.12
N THR A 47 35.36 39.96 -2.27
CA THR A 47 35.46 41.21 -3.05
C THR A 47 34.32 41.16 -4.10
N PRO A 48 33.82 42.29 -4.65
CA PRO A 48 32.88 42.28 -5.77
C PRO A 48 33.63 42.39 -7.11
N GLY A 49 33.21 41.61 -8.11
CA GLY A 49 33.73 41.69 -9.48
C GLY A 49 32.63 41.32 -10.48
N LYS A 50 32.17 42.32 -11.24
CA LYS A 50 31.41 42.18 -12.49
C LYS A 50 32.26 41.41 -13.51
N GLU A 51 31.63 40.58 -14.35
CA GLU A 51 31.54 40.83 -15.79
C GLU A 51 30.71 39.75 -16.51
N GLU A 52 29.97 40.20 -17.50
CA GLU A 52 29.24 39.42 -18.49
C GLU A 52 30.20 38.57 -19.33
N PHE A 53 29.91 37.29 -19.54
CA PHE A 53 30.31 36.63 -20.79
C PHE A 53 29.49 35.36 -21.10
N ILE A 54 28.73 35.47 -22.18
CA ILE A 54 28.42 34.50 -23.25
C ILE A 54 28.27 33.01 -22.87
N GLY A 55 27.06 32.51 -23.13
CA GLY A 55 26.72 31.10 -23.04
C GLY A 55 27.43 30.20 -24.06
N THR A 56 27.59 28.94 -23.67
CA THR A 56 27.66 27.78 -24.57
C THR A 56 27.01 26.59 -23.87
N PRO A 57 26.34 25.70 -24.62
CA PRO A 57 25.60 24.59 -24.05
C PRO A 57 26.54 23.41 -23.82
N ASN A 58 26.56 22.86 -22.60
CA ASN A 58 27.14 21.55 -22.40
C ASN A 58 26.25 20.74 -21.45
N SER A 59 25.62 19.72 -22.03
CA SER A 59 24.80 18.72 -21.36
C SER A 59 25.67 17.96 -20.36
N LYS A 60 25.57 18.34 -19.08
CA LYS A 60 26.10 17.57 -17.97
C LYS A 60 25.01 16.57 -17.58
N VAL A 61 25.18 15.34 -18.06
CA VAL A 61 24.43 14.17 -17.61
C VAL A 61 24.60 14.09 -16.10
N GLU A 62 23.52 14.37 -15.36
CA GLU A 62 23.51 14.24 -13.90
C GLU A 62 23.67 12.76 -13.56
N GLY A 63 24.75 12.49 -12.82
CA GLY A 63 25.22 11.17 -12.48
C GLY A 63 24.22 10.42 -11.63
N GLU A 64 23.99 9.18 -12.04
CA GLU A 64 23.46 8.12 -11.21
C GLU A 64 24.24 8.08 -9.89
N GLY A 65 23.52 7.99 -8.77
CA GLY A 65 24.12 7.81 -7.44
C GLY A 65 24.97 6.56 -7.43
N SER A 66 26.27 6.75 -7.68
CA SER A 66 27.30 5.75 -7.55
C SER A 66 27.30 5.25 -6.11
N CYS A 67 27.07 3.95 -5.95
CA CYS A 67 27.32 3.22 -4.71
C CYS A 67 28.80 2.83 -4.62
N ASP A 68 29.72 3.65 -5.15
CA ASP A 68 31.17 3.47 -4.99
C ASP A 68 31.70 4.38 -3.87
N GLY A 69 30.90 4.58 -2.82
CA GLY A 69 31.36 5.07 -1.52
C GLY A 69 32.07 3.93 -0.79
N GLU A 70 33.21 3.51 -1.31
CA GLU A 70 34.24 2.85 -0.53
C GLU A 70 34.83 3.93 0.41
N ASP A 71 35.08 3.58 1.67
CA ASP A 71 35.82 4.37 2.68
C ASP A 71 35.04 5.30 3.64
N ASP A 72 33.89 4.88 4.17
CA ASP A 72 33.42 5.33 5.50
C ASP A 72 32.74 4.16 6.23
N ASP A 73 33.55 3.16 6.61
CA ASP A 73 33.10 2.03 7.43
C ASP A 73 33.17 2.31 8.94
N GLU A 74 33.78 3.43 9.37
CA GLU A 74 33.91 3.76 10.79
C GLU A 74 32.57 4.19 11.43
N ASP A 75 31.67 4.84 10.69
CA ASP A 75 30.39 5.33 11.23
C ASP A 75 29.27 4.26 11.25
N LYS A 76 29.48 3.09 10.62
CA LYS A 76 28.47 2.02 10.56
C LYS A 76 28.46 1.14 11.81
N GLU A 77 29.58 1.08 12.55
CA GLU A 77 29.64 0.31 13.79
C GLU A 77 28.91 1.01 14.95
N GLU A 78 28.85 2.35 14.95
CA GLU A 78 28.24 3.12 16.05
C GLU A 78 26.70 3.01 16.03
N LEU A 79 26.06 3.04 14.85
CA LEU A 79 24.61 2.91 14.70
C LEU A 79 24.08 1.47 14.93
N HIS A 80 24.96 0.46 14.99
CA HIS A 80 24.55 -0.93 15.18
C HIS A 80 24.09 -1.22 16.63
N TYR A 81 24.44 -0.38 17.60
CA TYR A 81 24.16 -0.64 19.01
C TYR A 81 22.84 -0.04 19.51
N ASP A 82 22.33 1.02 18.87
CA ASP A 82 21.15 1.75 19.36
C ASP A 82 19.87 0.91 19.25
N TRP A 83 19.64 0.23 18.12
CA TRP A 83 18.44 -0.59 17.95
C TRP A 83 18.43 -1.82 18.87
N GLN A 84 19.61 -2.36 19.19
CA GLN A 84 19.73 -3.52 20.08
C GLN A 84 19.32 -3.13 21.51
N PHE A 85 19.64 -1.91 21.93
CA PHE A 85 19.28 -1.39 23.25
C PHE A 85 17.76 -1.17 23.37
N ASP A 86 17.13 -0.61 22.35
CA ASP A 86 15.67 -0.43 22.30
C ASP A 86 14.91 -1.77 22.29
N LEU A 87 15.46 -2.77 21.59
CA LEU A 87 14.93 -4.13 21.62
C LEU A 87 15.02 -4.74 23.03
N LEU A 88 16.17 -4.58 23.71
CA LEU A 88 16.37 -5.14 25.04
C LEU A 88 15.47 -4.46 26.10
N ASN A 89 15.05 -3.22 25.89
CA ASN A 89 14.14 -2.50 26.79
C ASN A 89 12.66 -2.81 26.57
N SER A 90 12.27 -3.26 25.38
CA SER A 90 10.87 -3.45 24.99
C SER A 90 10.36 -4.89 25.11
N MET A 91 11.25 -5.88 25.25
CA MET A 91 10.87 -7.30 25.26
C MET A 91 11.78 -8.16 26.15
N PRO A 92 11.32 -9.35 26.60
CA PRO A 92 12.15 -10.27 27.37
C PRO A 92 13.46 -10.58 26.66
N ARG A 93 14.56 -10.57 27.43
CA ARG A 93 15.94 -10.67 26.93
C ARG A 93 16.15 -11.79 25.91
N ASP A 94 15.59 -12.98 26.16
CA ASP A 94 15.79 -14.14 25.28
C ASP A 94 15.20 -13.91 23.88
N LYS A 95 14.00 -13.32 23.82
CA LYS A 95 13.35 -12.97 22.55
C LYS A 95 14.05 -11.81 21.85
N ALA A 96 14.56 -10.83 22.60
CA ALA A 96 15.34 -9.71 22.05
C ALA A 96 16.61 -10.23 21.36
N LEU A 97 17.33 -11.17 22.01
CA LEU A 97 18.54 -11.77 21.45
C LEU A 97 18.25 -12.61 20.20
N GLU A 98 17.13 -13.33 20.17
CA GLU A 98 16.72 -14.09 18.98
C GLU A 98 16.40 -13.17 17.79
N LEU A 99 15.59 -12.13 18.02
CA LEU A 99 15.25 -11.14 16.99
C LEU A 99 16.50 -10.40 16.49
N ALA A 100 17.41 -10.05 17.38
CA ALA A 100 18.67 -9.42 17.00
C ALA A 100 19.53 -10.30 16.08
N ARG A 101 19.58 -11.62 16.33
CA ARG A 101 20.28 -12.57 15.44
C ARG A 101 19.62 -12.67 14.06
N VAL A 102 18.28 -12.66 14.00
CA VAL A 102 17.54 -12.71 12.74
C VAL A 102 17.77 -11.43 11.94
N LEU A 103 17.69 -10.26 12.57
CA LEU A 103 17.96 -8.97 11.93
C LEU A 103 19.39 -8.89 11.39
N LYS A 104 20.38 -9.33 12.19
CA LYS A 104 21.79 -9.37 11.75
C LYS A 104 22.01 -10.32 10.56
N ARG A 105 21.31 -11.46 10.52
CA ARG A 105 21.34 -12.37 9.37
C ARG A 105 20.73 -11.71 8.14
N SER A 106 19.57 -11.07 8.27
CA SER A 106 18.88 -10.36 7.19
C SER A 106 19.73 -9.21 6.62
N GLU A 107 20.39 -8.44 7.47
CA GLU A 107 21.30 -7.36 7.05
C GLU A 107 22.49 -7.90 6.25
N LYS A 108 23.09 -9.01 6.70
CA LYS A 108 24.17 -9.69 5.96
C LYS A 108 23.72 -10.20 4.60
N GLU A 109 22.54 -10.83 4.53
CA GLU A 109 21.97 -11.31 3.27
C GLU A 109 21.67 -10.15 2.30
N LYS A 110 21.16 -9.03 2.82
CA LYS A 110 20.94 -7.81 2.04
C LYS A 110 22.26 -7.23 1.50
N ALA A 111 23.31 -7.15 2.32
CA ALA A 111 24.62 -6.68 1.89
C ALA A 111 25.21 -7.57 0.79
N GLN A 112 25.07 -8.90 0.91
CA GLN A 112 25.49 -9.85 -0.12
C GLN A 112 24.71 -9.67 -1.42
N ALA A 113 23.40 -9.51 -1.36
CA ALA A 113 22.56 -9.27 -2.53
C ALA A 113 22.93 -7.95 -3.24
N CYS A 114 23.20 -6.88 -2.48
CA CYS A 114 23.67 -5.61 -3.02
C CYS A 114 25.03 -5.76 -3.72
N ALA A 115 26.00 -6.44 -3.11
CA ALA A 115 27.30 -6.69 -3.71
C ALA A 115 27.19 -7.52 -5.01
N GLN A 116 26.31 -8.52 -5.03
CA GLN A 116 26.04 -9.32 -6.22
C GLN A 116 25.37 -8.49 -7.34
N ALA A 117 24.41 -7.63 -6.99
CA ALA A 117 23.77 -6.73 -7.95
C ALA A 117 24.76 -5.73 -8.55
N ALA A 118 25.66 -5.17 -7.74
CA ALA A 118 26.73 -4.29 -8.21
C ALA A 118 27.67 -5.03 -9.19
N LYS A 119 28.07 -6.26 -8.86
CA LYS A 119 28.88 -7.11 -9.75
C LYS A 119 28.19 -7.37 -11.09
N LEU A 120 26.91 -7.72 -11.08
CA LEU A 120 26.14 -7.96 -12.31
C LEU A 120 26.00 -6.68 -13.15
N ARG A 121 25.81 -5.52 -12.52
CA ARG A 121 25.77 -4.23 -13.23
C ARG A 121 27.09 -3.94 -13.95
N ARG A 122 28.23 -4.17 -13.30
CA ARG A 122 29.56 -4.02 -13.94
C ARG A 122 29.70 -4.97 -15.14
N GLN A 123 29.29 -6.22 -15.01
CA GLN A 123 29.31 -7.18 -16.13
C GLN A 123 28.43 -6.77 -17.31
N VAL A 124 27.21 -6.26 -17.05
CA VAL A 124 26.33 -5.76 -18.10
C VAL A 124 26.95 -4.55 -18.80
N GLN A 125 27.58 -3.65 -18.06
CA GLN A 125 28.26 -2.48 -18.62
C GLN A 125 29.46 -2.89 -19.51
N ASP A 126 30.24 -3.87 -19.09
CA ASP A 126 31.39 -4.38 -19.86
C ASP A 126 30.94 -5.10 -21.16
N LEU A 127 29.86 -5.88 -21.09
CA LEU A 127 29.25 -6.49 -22.28
C LEU A 127 28.71 -5.43 -23.24
N GLN A 128 28.07 -4.37 -22.73
CA GLN A 128 27.60 -3.26 -23.56
C GLN A 128 28.76 -2.55 -24.26
N ARG A 129 29.86 -2.27 -23.55
CA ARG A 129 31.07 -1.69 -24.14
C ARG A 129 31.64 -2.59 -25.24
N SER A 130 31.80 -3.88 -24.96
CA SER A 130 32.31 -4.86 -25.93
C SER A 130 31.45 -4.91 -27.20
N SER A 131 30.11 -4.94 -27.05
CA SER A 131 29.19 -4.93 -28.20
C SER A 131 29.27 -3.63 -29.01
N SER A 132 29.48 -2.49 -28.36
CA SER A 132 29.63 -1.20 -29.04
C SER A 132 30.96 -1.11 -29.80
N GLU A 133 32.03 -1.73 -29.28
CA GLU A 133 33.32 -1.81 -29.95
C GLU A 133 33.25 -2.71 -31.17
N GLU A 134 32.61 -3.88 -31.08
CA GLU A 134 32.38 -4.78 -32.22
C GLU A 134 31.60 -4.10 -33.35
N VAL A 135 30.50 -3.40 -33.02
CA VAL A 135 29.71 -2.63 -34.01
C VAL A 135 30.53 -1.52 -34.65
N SER A 136 31.43 -0.88 -33.90
CA SER A 136 32.31 0.17 -34.42
C SER A 136 33.36 -0.40 -35.37
N GLN A 137 33.97 -1.54 -35.02
CA GLN A 137 34.93 -2.24 -35.88
C GLN A 137 34.27 -2.74 -37.18
N GLU A 138 33.06 -3.28 -37.11
CA GLU A 138 32.32 -3.70 -38.30
C GLU A 138 32.02 -2.51 -39.22
N ARG A 139 31.67 -1.36 -38.64
CA ARG A 139 31.42 -0.13 -39.40
C ARG A 139 32.68 0.43 -40.06
N GLU A 140 33.83 0.38 -39.39
CA GLU A 140 35.11 0.80 -39.97
C GLU A 140 35.58 -0.15 -41.08
N ALA A 141 35.40 -1.46 -40.91
CA ALA A 141 35.70 -2.46 -41.94
C ALA A 141 34.87 -2.24 -43.21
N LEU A 142 33.60 -1.83 -43.06
CA LEU A 142 32.72 -1.45 -44.19
C LEU A 142 33.12 -0.13 -44.84
N ALA A 143 33.67 0.83 -44.08
CA ALA A 143 34.09 2.14 -44.60
C ALA A 143 35.44 2.11 -45.32
N GLY A 144 36.36 1.21 -44.94
CA GLY A 144 37.69 1.05 -45.56
C GLY A 144 37.74 0.18 -46.81
N GLY A 145 36.65 -0.53 -47.14
CA GLY A 145 36.57 -1.39 -48.31
C GLY A 145 36.27 -0.62 -49.59
N SER A 146 37.30 -0.25 -50.35
CA SER A 146 37.15 0.16 -51.75
C SER A 146 36.32 -0.91 -52.49
N PRO A 147 35.30 -0.52 -53.29
CA PRO A 147 34.39 -1.46 -53.93
C PRO A 147 35.12 -2.25 -55.02
N GLN A 148 35.75 -3.37 -54.65
CA GLN A 148 36.06 -4.40 -55.63
C GLN A 148 34.75 -5.14 -55.95
N THR A 149 34.33 -4.93 -57.19
CA THR A 149 33.18 -5.54 -57.87
C THR A 149 33.34 -7.05 -57.99
N GLU A 150 33.04 -7.80 -56.93
CA GLU A 150 32.96 -9.26 -56.98
C GLU A 150 31.54 -9.73 -56.61
N ALA A 151 30.84 -10.12 -57.66
CA ALA A 151 29.56 -10.82 -57.82
C ALA A 151 28.61 -11.07 -56.60
N PRO A 152 27.30 -10.74 -56.73
CA PRO A 152 26.29 -10.81 -55.65
C PRO A 152 25.77 -12.21 -55.28
N LYS A 153 26.47 -13.31 -55.61
CA LYS A 153 25.91 -14.67 -55.43
C LYS A 153 26.08 -15.27 -54.03
N ARG A 154 26.95 -14.72 -53.16
CA ARG A 154 27.22 -15.32 -51.83
C ARG A 154 26.37 -14.78 -50.67
N ARG A 155 25.78 -13.58 -50.78
CA ARG A 155 25.03 -12.97 -49.66
C ARG A 155 23.66 -13.60 -49.40
N PHE A 156 23.05 -14.22 -50.41
CA PHE A 156 21.75 -14.88 -50.26
C PHE A 156 21.83 -16.18 -49.42
N GLY A 157 22.96 -16.89 -49.49
CA GLY A 157 23.17 -18.12 -48.71
C GLY A 157 23.27 -17.88 -47.20
N PHE A 158 23.85 -16.74 -46.79
CA PHE A 158 24.02 -16.42 -45.37
C PHE A 158 22.70 -16.02 -44.70
N LEU A 159 21.85 -15.27 -45.41
CA LEU A 159 20.50 -14.92 -44.94
C LEU A 159 19.61 -16.16 -44.79
N LEU A 160 19.66 -17.12 -45.72
CA LEU A 160 18.92 -18.38 -45.61
C LEU A 160 19.42 -19.25 -44.45
N ALA A 161 20.73 -19.28 -44.19
CA ALA A 161 21.29 -20.01 -43.05
C ALA A 161 20.84 -19.41 -41.71
N LEU A 162 20.80 -18.08 -41.59
CA LEU A 162 20.34 -17.38 -40.38
C LEU A 162 18.86 -17.66 -40.09
N VAL A 163 18.00 -17.60 -41.12
CA VAL A 163 16.57 -17.93 -40.98
C VAL A 163 16.40 -19.40 -40.57
N GLY A 164 17.18 -20.32 -41.15
CA GLY A 164 17.16 -21.74 -40.75
C GLY A 164 17.54 -21.95 -39.29
N MET A 165 18.55 -21.24 -38.79
CA MET A 165 19.01 -21.35 -37.40
C MET A 165 17.96 -20.88 -36.39
N VAL A 166 17.26 -19.79 -36.69
CA VAL A 166 16.17 -19.26 -35.83
C VAL A 166 15.01 -20.25 -35.76
N VAL A 167 14.65 -20.89 -36.87
CA VAL A 167 13.56 -21.90 -36.88
C VAL A 167 13.93 -23.13 -36.04
N VAL A 168 15.17 -23.62 -36.14
CA VAL A 168 15.63 -24.79 -35.35
C VAL A 168 15.69 -24.48 -33.86
N LEU A 169 16.18 -23.31 -33.46
CA LEU A 169 16.20 -22.89 -32.05
C LEU A 169 14.79 -22.74 -31.48
N SER A 170 13.86 -22.21 -32.27
CA SER A 170 12.45 -22.04 -31.86
C SER A 170 11.77 -23.40 -31.63
N ALA A 171 12.07 -24.40 -32.49
CA ALA A 171 11.54 -25.75 -32.35
C ALA A 171 12.11 -26.48 -31.12
N ALA A 172 13.40 -26.28 -30.80
CA ALA A 172 14.04 -26.89 -29.63
C ALA A 172 13.46 -26.37 -28.31
N VAL A 173 13.16 -25.06 -28.23
CA VAL A 173 12.52 -24.46 -27.05
C VAL A 173 11.09 -24.97 -26.87
N TYR A 174 10.35 -25.15 -27.97
CA TYR A 174 9.00 -25.73 -27.91
C TYR A 174 9.00 -27.21 -27.46
N ALA A 175 10.01 -27.99 -27.86
CA ALA A 175 10.13 -29.39 -27.47
C ALA A 175 10.55 -29.58 -26.00
N ALA A 176 11.33 -28.65 -25.43
CA ALA A 176 11.78 -28.72 -24.04
C ALA A 176 10.73 -28.27 -23.02
N GLY A 177 9.66 -27.58 -23.44
CA GLY A 177 8.60 -27.05 -22.57
C GLY A 177 7.50 -28.04 -22.17
N SER A 178 7.55 -29.30 -22.61
CA SER A 178 6.49 -30.30 -22.39
C SER A 178 6.81 -31.33 -21.31
N LEU A 179 7.62 -30.98 -20.30
CA LEU A 179 7.85 -31.88 -19.17
C LEU A 179 6.56 -32.01 -18.32
N PRO A 180 6.08 -33.25 -18.07
CA PRO A 180 4.92 -33.47 -17.22
C PRO A 180 5.23 -33.07 -15.77
N PRO A 181 4.23 -32.58 -15.01
CA PRO A 181 4.42 -32.16 -13.63
C PRO A 181 4.87 -33.35 -12.76
N PRO A 182 5.81 -33.15 -11.81
CA PRO A 182 6.29 -34.21 -10.95
C PRO A 182 5.16 -34.71 -10.03
N ALA A 183 4.97 -36.03 -10.03
CA ALA A 183 4.05 -36.72 -9.14
C ALA A 183 4.51 -36.57 -7.67
N VAL A 184 3.68 -35.90 -6.86
CA VAL A 184 3.91 -35.78 -5.42
C VAL A 184 3.44 -37.09 -4.76
N SER A 185 4.38 -37.84 -4.20
CA SER A 185 4.11 -38.98 -3.32
C SER A 185 4.02 -38.51 -1.86
N PRO A 186 3.03 -38.98 -1.07
CA PRO A 186 2.94 -38.71 0.36
C PRO A 186 3.77 -39.74 1.14
N SER A 187 4.74 -39.30 1.94
CA SER A 187 5.40 -40.16 2.93
C SER A 187 5.13 -39.66 4.35
N GLU A 188 4.54 -40.55 5.13
CA GLU A 188 4.43 -40.54 6.59
C GLU A 188 5.80 -40.33 7.26
N ALA A 189 5.80 -39.62 8.39
CA ALA A 189 6.80 -39.82 9.45
C ALA A 189 6.25 -39.34 10.80
N THR A 190 5.64 -40.30 11.50
CA THR A 190 5.48 -40.39 12.95
C THR A 190 6.82 -40.23 13.67
N VAL A 191 6.92 -39.35 14.68
CA VAL A 191 7.88 -39.51 15.79
C VAL A 191 7.25 -39.05 17.11
N ASP A 192 7.34 -39.99 18.05
CA ASP A 192 6.86 -40.00 19.42
C ASP A 192 7.64 -39.09 20.40
N SER A 193 6.88 -38.49 21.32
CA SER A 193 6.94 -38.60 22.78
C SER A 193 8.28 -38.60 23.58
N ARG A 194 8.19 -37.88 24.72
CA ARG A 194 8.83 -38.04 26.06
C ARG A 194 10.06 -37.23 26.44
N LEU A 195 9.86 -36.37 27.45
CA LEU A 195 10.60 -36.20 28.74
C LEU A 195 10.17 -34.83 29.32
N ALA A 196 9.95 -34.58 30.60
CA ALA A 196 9.67 -35.34 31.81
C ALA A 196 9.18 -34.29 32.83
N ALA A 197 8.25 -34.69 33.70
CA ALA A 197 7.81 -33.90 34.83
C ALA A 197 8.82 -33.98 35.98
N THR A 198 9.04 -32.87 36.68
CA THR A 198 9.32 -32.90 38.12
C THR A 198 8.71 -31.66 38.79
N ALA A 199 7.87 -31.93 39.77
CA ALA A 199 7.26 -31.01 40.74
C ALA A 199 8.36 -30.36 41.61
N SER A 200 8.19 -29.39 42.52
CA SER A 200 7.08 -28.75 43.23
C SER A 200 7.74 -27.69 44.15
N ALA A 201 7.07 -26.59 44.49
CA ALA A 201 6.93 -26.05 45.87
C ALA A 201 6.87 -24.49 45.97
N THR A 202 5.74 -24.05 46.53
CA THR A 202 5.56 -22.92 47.49
C THR A 202 5.33 -21.49 46.97
N SER A 203 4.08 -21.01 47.15
CA SER A 203 3.55 -19.63 47.07
C SER A 203 3.92 -18.78 48.32
N PRO A 204 3.33 -17.58 48.63
CA PRO A 204 2.61 -16.55 47.85
C PRO A 204 3.06 -15.09 48.15
N SER A 205 2.71 -14.10 47.31
CA SER A 205 2.52 -12.67 47.65
C SER A 205 1.98 -11.95 46.39
N GLU A 206 0.70 -11.58 46.25
CA GLU A 206 -0.08 -10.48 46.87
C GLU A 206 0.21 -9.06 46.30
N VAL A 207 -0.71 -8.62 45.41
CA VAL A 207 -1.29 -7.26 45.18
C VAL A 207 -0.58 -6.25 44.23
N PRO A 208 -1.35 -5.41 43.49
CA PRO A 208 -1.10 -5.05 42.09
C PRO A 208 -0.75 -3.57 41.85
N ALA A 209 -0.28 -3.23 40.65
CA ALA A 209 -0.41 -1.89 40.10
C ALA A 209 -0.55 -1.95 38.57
N ALA A 210 -1.74 -1.60 38.10
CA ALA A 210 -2.04 -1.34 36.71
C ALA A 210 -1.46 0.03 36.32
N THR A 211 -0.70 0.09 35.22
CA THR A 211 -0.38 1.35 34.56
C THR A 211 -1.16 1.38 33.26
N ALA A 212 -2.26 2.14 33.27
CA ALA A 212 -3.00 2.49 32.07
C ALA A 212 -2.16 3.46 31.23
N VAL A 213 -1.88 3.08 29.98
CA VAL A 213 -1.35 3.98 28.96
C VAL A 213 -2.55 4.67 28.30
N THR A 214 -2.58 5.99 28.43
CA THR A 214 -3.57 6.86 27.79
C THR A 214 -3.27 6.95 26.29
N THR A 215 -3.98 6.17 25.49
CA THR A 215 -4.05 6.38 24.04
C THR A 215 -5.08 7.47 23.76
N THR A 216 -4.61 8.59 23.22
CA THR A 216 -5.46 9.71 22.77
C THR A 216 -6.15 9.32 21.47
N THR A 217 -7.35 8.74 21.56
CA THR A 217 -8.21 8.48 20.40
C THR A 217 -8.93 9.77 20.03
N THR A 218 -8.56 10.38 18.91
CA THR A 218 -9.28 11.51 18.32
C THR A 218 -10.56 10.99 17.69
N THR A 219 -11.68 11.15 18.39
CA THR A 219 -13.02 10.83 17.89
C THR A 219 -13.43 11.89 16.86
N THR A 220 -13.38 11.55 15.58
CA THR A 220 -13.98 12.36 14.51
C THR A 220 -15.49 12.12 14.52
N THR A 221 -16.25 13.13 14.93
CA THR A 221 -17.71 13.12 14.95
C THR A 221 -18.25 13.14 13.52
N THR A 222 -18.80 12.02 13.05
CA THR A 222 -19.56 11.96 11.79
C THR A 222 -20.94 12.57 12.03
N THR A 223 -21.19 13.74 11.45
CA THR A 223 -22.50 14.40 11.48
C THR A 223 -23.43 13.73 10.48
N THR A 224 -24.25 12.78 10.95
CA THR A 224 -25.31 12.16 10.15
C THR A 224 -26.43 13.16 9.90
N THR A 225 -26.61 13.58 8.64
CA THR A 225 -27.74 14.38 8.20
C THR A 225 -28.94 13.48 7.95
N THR A 226 -29.94 13.54 8.82
CA THR A 226 -31.22 12.83 8.69
C THR A 226 -32.05 13.46 7.56
N LEU A 227 -32.19 12.78 6.43
CA LEU A 227 -33.16 13.17 5.38
C LEU A 227 -34.53 12.57 5.71
N ALA A 228 -35.53 13.45 5.81
CA ALA A 228 -36.92 13.09 6.04
C ALA A 228 -37.54 12.45 4.79
N LEU A 229 -38.12 11.26 4.93
CA LEU A 229 -38.89 10.57 3.90
C LEU A 229 -40.31 11.16 3.84
N THR A 230 -40.64 11.84 2.74
CA THR A 230 -42.02 12.25 2.44
C THR A 230 -42.79 11.08 1.85
N GLN A 231 -43.75 10.55 2.62
CA GLN A 231 -44.64 9.45 2.23
C GLN A 231 -45.77 10.00 1.34
N VAL A 232 -45.81 9.60 0.06
CA VAL A 232 -46.89 9.96 -0.87
C VAL A 232 -48.00 8.90 -0.78
N ALA A 233 -49.21 9.35 -0.46
CA ALA A 233 -50.41 8.54 -0.35
C ALA A 233 -50.82 7.91 -1.70
N ALA A 234 -51.09 6.61 -1.68
CA ALA A 234 -51.50 5.84 -2.84
C ALA A 234 -53.00 6.01 -3.17
N LEU A 235 -53.31 6.11 -4.47
CA LEU A 235 -54.67 6.05 -5.02
C LEU A 235 -55.11 4.58 -5.21
N PRO A 236 -56.41 4.26 -5.08
CA PRO A 236 -56.95 2.93 -5.30
C PRO A 236 -57.01 2.58 -6.79
N VAL A 237 -56.35 1.49 -7.20
CA VAL A 237 -56.42 0.92 -8.55
C VAL A 237 -57.38 -0.27 -8.52
N THR A 238 -58.43 -0.18 -9.34
CA THR A 238 -59.44 -1.22 -9.59
C THR A 238 -58.81 -2.41 -10.31
N GLN A 239 -58.86 -3.59 -9.69
CA GLN A 239 -58.28 -4.84 -10.18
C GLN A 239 -59.22 -5.57 -11.17
N PRO A 240 -58.82 -5.81 -12.44
CA PRO A 240 -59.59 -6.62 -13.38
C PRO A 240 -59.47 -8.13 -13.12
N ALA A 241 -60.51 -8.86 -13.54
CA ALA A 241 -60.75 -10.27 -13.27
C ALA A 241 -59.64 -11.24 -13.69
N ALA A 242 -59.49 -12.30 -12.87
CA ALA A 242 -58.43 -13.30 -12.91
C ALA A 242 -58.50 -14.26 -14.12
N PRO A 243 -57.36 -14.56 -14.78
CA PRO A 243 -57.22 -15.69 -15.70
C PRO A 243 -57.02 -17.04 -14.95
N PRO A 244 -57.29 -18.18 -15.61
CA PRO A 244 -57.28 -19.51 -15.01
C PRO A 244 -55.90 -19.99 -14.54
N PRO A 245 -55.85 -20.92 -13.56
CA PRO A 245 -54.62 -21.35 -12.89
C PRO A 245 -53.74 -22.17 -13.82
N VAL A 246 -52.63 -21.58 -14.26
CA VAL A 246 -51.55 -22.29 -14.94
C VAL A 246 -50.78 -23.08 -13.88
N GLN A 247 -50.66 -24.39 -14.05
CA GLN A 247 -49.86 -25.26 -13.19
C GLN A 247 -48.40 -24.76 -13.18
N GLN A 248 -47.99 -24.15 -12.08
CA GLN A 248 -46.63 -23.69 -11.85
C GLN A 248 -45.74 -24.91 -11.63
N THR A 249 -44.89 -25.21 -12.62
CA THR A 249 -43.74 -26.07 -12.46
C THR A 249 -42.91 -25.54 -11.28
N PRO A 250 -42.52 -26.38 -10.29
CA PRO A 250 -41.73 -25.94 -9.15
C PRO A 250 -40.49 -25.19 -9.65
N PRO A 251 -40.33 -23.89 -9.34
CA PRO A 251 -39.17 -23.15 -9.77
C PRO A 251 -37.95 -23.83 -9.17
N ALA A 252 -37.02 -24.23 -10.03
CA ALA A 252 -35.72 -24.74 -9.63
C ALA A 252 -35.16 -23.79 -8.56
N ALA A 253 -34.74 -24.35 -7.42
CA ALA A 253 -34.23 -23.58 -6.30
C ALA A 253 -33.09 -22.68 -6.78
N ILE A 254 -33.42 -21.41 -7.03
CA ILE A 254 -32.46 -20.38 -7.37
C ILE A 254 -31.65 -20.22 -6.10
N THR A 255 -30.43 -20.75 -6.12
CA THR A 255 -29.47 -20.59 -5.03
C THR A 255 -29.33 -19.08 -4.84
N ALA A 256 -29.95 -18.55 -3.78
CA ALA A 256 -29.96 -17.13 -3.50
C ALA A 256 -28.52 -16.74 -3.20
N VAL A 257 -27.86 -16.14 -4.19
CA VAL A 257 -26.51 -15.63 -4.04
C VAL A 257 -26.62 -14.42 -3.11
N ASP A 258 -26.27 -14.65 -1.85
CA ASP A 258 -26.06 -13.64 -0.84
C ASP A 258 -24.87 -12.78 -1.25
N GLU A 259 -25.10 -11.79 -2.10
CA GLU A 259 -24.01 -10.95 -2.60
C GLU A 259 -24.09 -9.56 -1.95
N LEU A 260 -23.31 -9.41 -0.88
CA LEU A 260 -22.77 -8.12 -0.50
C LEU A 260 -22.21 -7.46 -1.76
N SER A 261 -22.70 -6.27 -2.09
CA SER A 261 -22.27 -5.57 -3.30
C SER A 261 -22.13 -4.09 -2.99
N ALA A 262 -21.22 -3.48 -3.70
CA ALA A 262 -20.99 -2.06 -3.61
C ALA A 262 -20.70 -1.50 -5.00
N VAL A 263 -21.09 -0.26 -5.21
CA VAL A 263 -20.77 0.50 -6.42
C VAL A 263 -20.37 1.92 -6.04
N ILE A 264 -19.44 2.51 -6.78
CA ILE A 264 -19.05 3.90 -6.57
C ILE A 264 -20.07 4.78 -7.28
N THR A 265 -20.59 5.79 -6.58
CA THR A 265 -21.49 6.76 -7.17
C THR A 265 -20.73 7.64 -8.18
N PRO A 266 -21.16 7.71 -9.46
CA PRO A 266 -20.49 8.53 -10.47
C PRO A 266 -20.36 9.99 -10.04
N GLY A 267 -19.18 10.59 -10.23
CA GLY A 267 -18.92 11.99 -9.90
C GLY A 267 -18.73 12.29 -8.40
N SER A 268 -18.80 11.29 -7.52
CA SER A 268 -18.56 11.48 -6.07
C SER A 268 -17.08 11.59 -5.70
N THR A 269 -16.17 11.24 -6.61
CA THR A 269 -14.74 11.20 -6.33
C THR A 269 -14.10 12.59 -6.42
N SER A 270 -13.41 13.01 -5.38
CA SER A 270 -12.60 14.24 -5.38
C SER A 270 -11.32 14.08 -4.57
N LEU A 271 -10.28 14.83 -4.95
CA LEU A 271 -8.99 14.86 -4.26
C LEU A 271 -8.74 16.27 -3.73
N ALA A 272 -8.31 16.38 -2.47
CA ALA A 272 -7.91 17.62 -1.83
C ALA A 272 -6.43 17.54 -1.43
N PHE A 273 -5.62 18.45 -1.99
CA PHE A 273 -4.18 18.48 -1.77
C PHE A 273 -3.80 19.50 -0.70
N MET A 274 -2.97 19.08 0.25
CA MET A 274 -2.44 19.96 1.30
C MET A 274 -1.10 20.60 0.93
N HIS A 275 -0.53 20.24 -0.23
CA HIS A 275 0.80 20.67 -0.64
C HIS A 275 0.88 20.96 -2.14
N LYS A 276 1.60 22.02 -2.52
CA LYS A 276 1.78 22.48 -3.92
C LYS A 276 2.56 21.51 -4.81
N ALA A 277 3.31 20.59 -4.21
CA ALA A 277 4.07 19.57 -4.93
C ALA A 277 3.19 18.42 -5.47
N LEU A 278 1.91 18.41 -5.10
CA LEU A 278 0.95 17.38 -5.51
C LEU A 278 0.04 17.94 -6.59
N ALA A 279 -0.20 17.15 -7.63
CA ALA A 279 -1.17 17.43 -8.67
C ALA A 279 -1.94 16.15 -9.05
N SER A 280 -3.22 16.25 -9.40
CA SER A 280 -4.01 15.11 -9.90
C SER A 280 -4.07 15.09 -11.42
N ASP A 281 -3.98 13.90 -12.01
CA ASP A 281 -4.44 13.65 -13.38
C ASP A 281 -5.89 13.13 -13.35
N THR A 282 -6.84 13.98 -13.72
CA THR A 282 -8.25 13.60 -13.74
C THR A 282 -8.61 12.68 -14.89
N ARG A 283 -7.76 12.54 -15.92
CA ARG A 283 -8.00 11.70 -17.09
C ARG A 283 -7.96 10.21 -16.77
N TYR A 284 -7.28 9.83 -15.68
CA TYR A 284 -7.14 8.45 -15.24
C TYR A 284 -8.16 8.06 -14.17
N LEU A 285 -8.98 8.98 -13.68
CA LEU A 285 -10.05 8.70 -12.73
C LEU A 285 -11.15 7.86 -13.39
N GLY A 286 -11.69 6.89 -12.66
CA GLY A 286 -12.81 6.08 -13.13
C GLY A 286 -12.49 4.60 -13.28
N ASP A 287 -13.17 3.94 -14.21
CA ASP A 287 -13.07 2.50 -14.42
C ASP A 287 -11.66 2.07 -14.85
N ALA A 288 -11.08 1.15 -14.10
CA ALA A 288 -9.79 0.54 -14.32
C ALA A 288 -9.86 -1.00 -14.33
N THR A 289 -11.07 -1.55 -14.55
CA THR A 289 -11.35 -3.00 -14.53
C THR A 289 -10.45 -3.76 -15.50
N ARG A 290 -10.25 -3.21 -16.72
CA ARG A 290 -9.36 -3.82 -17.71
C ARG A 290 -7.90 -3.82 -17.28
N ASP A 291 -7.43 -2.74 -16.65
CA ASP A 291 -6.05 -2.58 -16.20
C ASP A 291 -5.71 -3.55 -15.06
N MET A 292 -6.72 -3.89 -14.24
CA MET A 292 -6.56 -4.73 -13.04
C MET A 292 -7.08 -6.16 -13.19
N ALA A 293 -7.41 -6.61 -14.41
CA ALA A 293 -7.98 -7.94 -14.66
C ALA A 293 -7.14 -9.07 -14.03
N GLN A 294 -5.81 -8.98 -14.08
CA GLN A 294 -4.92 -9.96 -13.48
C GLN A 294 -4.97 -9.98 -11.94
N ALA A 295 -5.07 -8.81 -11.30
CA ALA A 295 -5.18 -8.71 -9.85
C ALA A 295 -6.56 -9.16 -9.36
N MET A 296 -7.61 -8.85 -10.13
CA MET A 296 -8.98 -9.29 -9.82
C MET A 296 -9.16 -10.81 -9.94
N ALA A 297 -8.33 -11.51 -10.73
CA ALA A 297 -8.36 -12.97 -10.80
C ALA A 297 -8.12 -13.67 -9.44
N PHE A 298 -7.48 -12.99 -8.49
CA PHE A 298 -7.30 -13.49 -7.11
C PHE A 298 -8.54 -13.30 -6.23
N TYR A 299 -9.51 -12.49 -6.65
CA TYR A 299 -10.71 -12.13 -5.90
C TYR A 299 -11.96 -12.34 -6.77
N PRO A 300 -12.47 -13.59 -6.88
CA PRO A 300 -13.53 -13.93 -7.84
C PRO A 300 -14.86 -13.17 -7.64
N THR A 301 -15.11 -12.64 -6.44
CA THR A 301 -16.29 -11.85 -6.09
C THR A 301 -16.16 -10.37 -6.48
N VAL A 302 -14.97 -9.91 -6.85
CA VAL A 302 -14.71 -8.54 -7.28
C VAL A 302 -14.88 -8.46 -8.79
N GLN A 303 -15.91 -7.73 -9.22
CA GLN A 303 -16.31 -7.65 -10.63
C GLN A 303 -15.81 -6.38 -11.34
N SER A 304 -15.32 -5.38 -10.59
CA SER A 304 -14.83 -4.13 -11.16
C SER A 304 -13.65 -3.57 -10.39
N ALA A 305 -12.90 -2.67 -11.02
CA ALA A 305 -11.87 -1.87 -10.38
C ALA A 305 -12.05 -0.39 -10.73
N PHE A 306 -11.77 0.49 -9.78
CA PHE A 306 -11.97 1.92 -9.93
C PHE A 306 -10.78 2.70 -9.41
N ARG A 307 -10.22 3.59 -10.24
CA ARG A 307 -9.13 4.47 -9.87
C ARG A 307 -9.67 5.72 -9.17
N VAL A 308 -9.43 5.78 -7.87
CA VAL A 308 -9.80 6.88 -6.98
C VAL A 308 -8.90 8.10 -7.19
N GLY A 309 -7.63 7.87 -7.55
CA GLY A 309 -6.69 8.96 -7.82
C GLY A 309 -5.47 8.55 -8.63
N HIS A 310 -4.92 9.53 -9.33
CA HIS A 310 -3.63 9.46 -10.02
C HIS A 310 -2.88 10.75 -9.70
N VAL A 311 -1.92 10.67 -8.79
CA VAL A 311 -1.27 11.83 -8.17
C VAL A 311 0.18 11.93 -8.64
N TYR A 312 0.54 13.07 -9.23
CA TYR A 312 1.91 13.44 -9.51
C TYR A 312 2.54 14.14 -8.31
N VAL A 313 3.80 13.81 -8.05
CA VAL A 313 4.60 14.35 -6.96
C VAL A 313 5.85 14.98 -7.56
N THR A 314 5.93 16.31 -7.54
CA THR A 314 7.13 17.02 -7.98
C THR A 314 8.19 16.95 -6.88
N SER A 315 9.20 16.11 -7.08
CA SER A 315 10.18 15.78 -6.04
C SER A 315 10.99 17.00 -5.59
N SER A 316 11.34 17.88 -6.52
CA SER A 316 12.04 19.14 -6.25
C SER A 316 11.23 20.13 -5.41
N ALA A 317 9.90 20.01 -5.38
CA ALA A 317 9.03 20.88 -4.62
C ALA A 317 8.71 20.35 -3.20
N LEU A 318 9.10 19.11 -2.88
CA LEU A 318 8.86 18.52 -1.56
C LEU A 318 9.80 19.07 -0.47
N ASP A 319 10.99 19.58 -0.84
CA ASP A 319 12.01 20.04 0.09
C ASP A 319 12.31 19.01 1.21
N GLY A 320 12.28 17.72 0.88
CA GLY A 320 12.50 16.60 1.81
C GLY A 320 11.35 16.35 2.80
N ARG A 321 10.20 17.01 2.65
CA ARG A 321 9.02 16.85 3.50
C ARG A 321 8.15 15.68 3.04
N GLN A 322 7.51 15.04 4.01
CA GLN A 322 6.40 14.12 3.74
C GLN A 322 5.13 14.95 3.54
N VAL A 323 4.31 14.56 2.56
CA VAL A 323 3.07 15.27 2.22
C VAL A 323 1.91 14.29 2.24
N ALA A 324 0.71 14.83 2.44
CA ALA A 324 -0.52 14.05 2.45
C ALA A 324 -1.58 14.71 1.58
N TYR A 325 -2.56 13.91 1.17
CA TYR A 325 -3.76 14.38 0.50
C TYR A 325 -4.97 13.57 0.97
N ILE A 326 -6.16 14.13 0.74
CA ILE A 326 -7.42 13.54 1.12
C ILE A 326 -8.17 13.15 -0.14
N ALA A 327 -8.61 11.90 -0.23
CA ALA A 327 -9.54 11.44 -1.25
C ALA A 327 -10.93 11.29 -0.65
N ARG A 328 -11.94 11.83 -1.33
CA ARG A 328 -13.34 11.66 -0.98
C ARG A 328 -14.02 10.84 -2.06
N LEU A 329 -14.84 9.87 -1.66
CA LEU A 329 -15.71 9.13 -2.57
C LEU A 329 -16.98 8.67 -1.85
N THR A 330 -18.03 8.41 -2.62
CA THR A 330 -19.28 7.85 -2.09
C THR A 330 -19.46 6.44 -2.64
N LEU A 331 -19.64 5.48 -1.74
CA LEU A 331 -20.01 4.10 -2.06
C LEU A 331 -21.51 3.92 -1.84
N ALA A 332 -22.17 3.16 -2.69
CA ALA A 332 -23.56 2.77 -2.53
C ALA A 332 -23.67 1.26 -2.36
N ASN A 333 -24.47 0.82 -1.38
CA ASN A 333 -24.85 -0.58 -1.25
C ASN A 333 -25.91 -0.91 -2.31
N ASN A 334 -25.49 -1.47 -3.44
CA ASN A 334 -26.38 -1.98 -4.48
C ASN A 334 -26.68 -3.48 -4.32
N GLY A 335 -26.24 -4.09 -3.21
CA GLY A 335 -26.51 -5.48 -2.88
C GLY A 335 -27.93 -5.69 -2.35
N ARG A 336 -28.27 -6.96 -2.09
CA ARG A 336 -29.54 -7.34 -1.45
C ARG A 336 -29.46 -7.41 0.07
N GLN A 337 -28.25 -7.47 0.61
CA GLN A 337 -27.97 -7.55 2.03
C GLN A 337 -27.37 -6.25 2.54
N ALA A 338 -27.65 -5.93 3.80
CA ALA A 338 -26.95 -4.87 4.49
C ALA A 338 -25.47 -5.27 4.67
N TRP A 339 -24.56 -4.32 4.50
CA TRP A 339 -23.17 -4.56 4.85
C TRP A 339 -23.07 -4.72 6.37
N PRO A 340 -22.49 -5.80 6.89
CA PRO A 340 -22.38 -5.99 8.34
C PRO A 340 -21.50 -4.89 8.97
N ALA A 341 -21.68 -4.61 10.26
CA ALA A 341 -20.85 -3.64 10.98
C ALA A 341 -19.35 -4.00 11.00
N SER A 342 -19.01 -5.27 10.75
CA SER A 342 -17.64 -5.77 10.58
C SER A 342 -17.04 -5.45 9.20
N THR A 343 -17.75 -4.73 8.34
CA THR A 343 -17.25 -4.37 7.01
C THR A 343 -16.07 -3.42 7.14
N SER A 344 -15.02 -3.70 6.37
CA SER A 344 -13.81 -2.89 6.35
C SER A 344 -13.23 -2.78 4.94
N LEU A 345 -12.52 -1.69 4.68
CA LEU A 345 -11.66 -1.53 3.52
C LEU A 345 -10.26 -2.04 3.89
N LYS A 346 -9.63 -2.92 3.09
CA LYS A 346 -8.31 -3.50 3.37
C LYS A 346 -7.36 -3.38 2.19
N LEU A 347 -6.09 -3.09 2.47
CA LEU A 347 -5.01 -3.07 1.47
C LEU A 347 -4.74 -4.49 0.96
N VAL A 348 -4.75 -4.67 -0.35
CA VAL A 348 -4.48 -5.96 -1.00
C VAL A 348 -3.29 -5.94 -1.97
N LEU A 349 -2.86 -4.76 -2.40
CA LEU A 349 -1.74 -4.60 -3.32
C LEU A 349 -1.01 -3.29 -3.03
N GLY A 350 0.32 -3.31 -3.11
CA GLY A 350 1.14 -2.10 -3.11
C GLY A 350 1.53 -1.59 -1.73
N ASP A 351 1.93 -0.31 -1.70
CA ASP A 351 2.24 0.40 -0.46
C ASP A 351 0.94 0.88 0.20
N GLY A 352 0.91 0.96 1.53
CA GLY A 352 -0.31 1.38 2.23
C GLY A 352 -0.61 2.87 2.06
N LEU A 353 0.38 3.69 1.71
CA LEU A 353 0.29 5.16 1.73
C LEU A 353 -0.30 5.67 3.07
N GLY A 354 0.14 5.06 4.19
CA GLY A 354 -0.37 5.34 5.53
C GLY A 354 -1.72 4.68 5.89
N MET A 355 -2.40 4.00 4.94
CA MET A 355 -3.70 3.36 5.15
C MET A 355 -3.68 1.86 4.79
N HIS A 356 -3.56 1.00 5.80
CA HIS A 356 -3.65 -0.46 5.61
C HIS A 356 -5.08 -1.00 5.69
N GLY A 357 -5.96 -0.30 6.40
CA GLY A 357 -7.38 -0.61 6.41
C GLY A 357 -8.23 0.41 7.16
N LEU A 358 -9.54 0.36 6.94
CA LEU A 358 -10.54 1.25 7.51
C LEU A 358 -11.80 0.46 7.85
N ALA A 359 -12.12 0.30 9.13
CA ALA A 359 -13.37 -0.31 9.55
C ALA A 359 -14.53 0.70 9.46
N PHE A 360 -15.67 0.28 8.91
CA PHE A 360 -16.85 1.16 8.81
C PHE A 360 -17.59 1.26 10.15
N GLY A 361 -17.59 0.18 10.94
CA GLY A 361 -18.13 0.16 12.31
C GLY A 361 -19.65 0.29 12.40
N GLN A 362 -20.36 0.37 11.28
CA GLN A 362 -21.81 0.49 11.21
C GLN A 362 -22.37 -0.37 10.08
N GLU A 363 -23.60 -0.83 10.26
CA GLU A 363 -24.34 -1.55 9.22
C GLU A 363 -24.80 -0.57 8.13
N VAL A 364 -24.63 -0.95 6.86
CA VAL A 364 -25.04 -0.12 5.71
C VAL A 364 -26.18 -0.82 4.97
N PRO A 365 -27.44 -0.39 5.11
CA PRO A 365 -28.59 -1.03 4.47
C PRO A 365 -28.51 -1.05 2.94
N PRO A 366 -29.21 -1.98 2.27
CA PRO A 366 -29.39 -1.93 0.81
C PRO A 366 -29.95 -0.58 0.35
N GLY A 367 -29.37 -0.02 -0.69
CA GLY A 367 -29.71 1.29 -1.24
C GLY A 367 -29.11 2.49 -0.50
N ALA A 368 -28.49 2.29 0.67
CA ALA A 368 -27.82 3.36 1.40
C ALA A 368 -26.45 3.70 0.79
N THR A 369 -25.98 4.92 1.06
CA THR A 369 -24.68 5.41 0.65
C THR A 369 -23.76 5.62 1.85
N LEU A 370 -22.46 5.44 1.64
CA LEU A 370 -21.39 5.65 2.60
C LEU A 370 -20.37 6.62 2.00
N ASP A 371 -20.24 7.79 2.61
CA ASP A 371 -19.22 8.77 2.25
C ASP A 371 -17.91 8.44 2.96
N LEU A 372 -16.85 8.26 2.17
CA LEU A 372 -15.52 7.98 2.67
C LEU A 372 -14.62 9.21 2.48
N GLU A 373 -13.91 9.58 3.53
CA GLU A 373 -12.81 10.54 3.50
C GLU A 373 -11.52 9.80 3.89
N LEU A 374 -10.67 9.54 2.91
CA LEU A 374 -9.45 8.74 3.04
C LEU A 374 -8.23 9.66 3.00
N GLN A 375 -7.42 9.67 4.05
CA GLN A 375 -6.16 10.40 4.08
C GLN A 375 -5.01 9.48 3.67
N PHE A 376 -4.23 9.91 2.68
CA PHE A 376 -3.08 9.19 2.18
C PHE A 376 -1.80 9.97 2.42
N GLU A 377 -0.79 9.28 2.94
CA GLU A 377 0.55 9.79 3.11
C GLU A 377 1.42 9.39 1.92
N VAL A 378 2.01 10.38 1.25
CA VAL A 378 2.90 10.18 0.11
C VAL A 378 4.33 10.02 0.62
N PRO A 379 5.00 8.89 0.33
CA PRO A 379 6.40 8.71 0.67
C PRO A 379 7.28 9.83 0.10
N ARG A 380 8.28 10.26 0.89
CA ARG A 380 9.22 11.35 0.52
C ARG A 380 9.97 11.08 -0.78
N HIS A 381 10.25 9.80 -1.03
CA HIS A 381 10.95 9.33 -2.22
C HIS A 381 10.09 8.28 -2.89
N GLY A 382 10.09 8.26 -4.22
CA GLY A 382 9.47 7.21 -5.02
C GLY A 382 10.18 5.87 -4.81
N ARG A 383 9.98 5.28 -3.64
CA ARG A 383 10.58 4.02 -3.21
C ARG A 383 9.70 2.86 -3.67
N GLY A 384 9.26 2.90 -4.92
CA GLY A 384 8.79 1.68 -5.59
C GLY A 384 9.92 0.64 -5.48
N ALA A 385 9.56 -0.63 -5.30
CA ALA A 385 10.55 -1.71 -5.21
C ALA A 385 11.47 -1.79 -6.44
N ASP A 386 11.04 -1.20 -7.55
CA ASP A 386 11.73 -1.12 -8.82
C ASP A 386 12.50 0.20 -9.05
N GLY A 387 12.43 1.15 -8.11
CA GLY A 387 13.03 2.48 -8.24
C GLY A 387 12.42 3.35 -9.34
N LYS A 388 11.26 2.98 -9.90
CA LYS A 388 10.71 3.63 -11.11
C LYS A 388 9.88 4.89 -10.84
N GLY A 389 9.98 5.50 -9.66
CA GLY A 389 9.18 6.69 -9.35
C GLY A 389 7.67 6.46 -9.51
N PHE A 390 7.20 5.22 -9.34
CA PHE A 390 5.80 4.84 -9.47
C PHE A 390 5.40 3.95 -8.29
N SER A 391 4.24 4.21 -7.71
CA SER A 391 3.63 3.37 -6.68
C SER A 391 2.15 3.23 -6.97
N ARG A 392 1.66 2.00 -6.96
CA ARG A 392 0.25 1.66 -7.10
C ARG A 392 -0.19 0.92 -5.85
N SER A 393 -1.31 1.36 -5.30
CA SER A 393 -1.92 0.80 -4.10
C SER A 393 -3.35 0.40 -4.41
N ALA A 394 -3.80 -0.74 -3.91
CA ALA A 394 -5.17 -1.21 -4.12
C ALA A 394 -5.82 -1.68 -2.83
N TRP A 395 -7.09 -1.32 -2.66
CA TRP A 395 -7.91 -1.71 -1.52
C TRP A 395 -9.19 -2.39 -1.95
N ILE A 396 -9.65 -3.33 -1.14
CA ILE A 396 -10.87 -4.11 -1.34
C ILE A 396 -11.78 -3.93 -0.14
N MET A 397 -13.09 -4.00 -0.31
CA MET A 397 -13.99 -4.16 0.84
C MET A 397 -14.07 -5.62 1.22
N GLU A 398 -14.12 -5.86 2.53
CA GLU A 398 -14.28 -7.19 3.11
C GLU A 398 -15.39 -7.15 4.17
N GLY A 399 -16.36 -8.05 4.03
CA GLY A 399 -17.50 -8.21 4.93
C GLY A 399 -17.61 -9.68 5.32
N ALA A 400 -17.69 -9.96 6.63
CA ALA A 400 -17.71 -11.32 7.17
C ALA A 400 -16.56 -12.22 6.65
N GLY A 401 -15.38 -11.65 6.41
CA GLY A 401 -14.21 -12.39 5.89
C GLY A 401 -14.17 -12.57 4.37
N SER A 402 -15.21 -12.13 3.65
CA SER A 402 -15.31 -12.28 2.19
C SER A 402 -15.12 -10.93 1.49
N PRO A 403 -14.26 -10.87 0.46
CA PRO A 403 -14.09 -9.67 -0.35
C PRO A 403 -15.33 -9.39 -1.20
N PHE A 404 -15.68 -8.12 -1.41
CA PHE A 404 -16.78 -7.72 -2.29
C PHE A 404 -16.62 -6.29 -2.83
N GLY A 405 -17.47 -5.92 -3.81
CA GLY A 405 -17.49 -4.59 -4.40
C GLY A 405 -16.31 -4.31 -5.35
N PRO A 406 -16.05 -3.03 -5.70
CA PRO A 406 -14.96 -2.65 -6.59
C PRO A 406 -13.60 -2.67 -5.87
N LEU A 407 -12.55 -3.02 -6.61
CA LEU A 407 -11.17 -2.80 -6.20
C LEU A 407 -10.82 -1.30 -6.36
N LEU A 408 -10.54 -0.62 -5.26
CA LEU A 408 -10.15 0.80 -5.27
C LEU A 408 -8.65 0.93 -5.56
N LEU A 409 -8.28 1.79 -6.51
CA LEU A 409 -6.87 2.01 -6.89
C LEU A 409 -6.43 3.43 -6.61
N MET A 410 -5.19 3.56 -6.16
CA MET A 410 -4.49 4.82 -6.06
C MET A 410 -3.10 4.71 -6.69
N ASP A 411 -2.84 5.61 -7.63
CA ASP A 411 -1.55 5.70 -8.32
C ASP A 411 -0.82 6.96 -7.87
N VAL A 412 0.47 6.83 -7.56
CA VAL A 412 1.37 7.93 -7.22
C VAL A 412 2.59 7.87 -8.13
N VAL A 413 2.88 8.98 -8.81
CA VAL A 413 3.97 9.10 -9.77
C VAL A 413 4.89 10.24 -9.33
N TRP A 414 6.16 9.96 -9.14
CA TRP A 414 7.18 10.95 -8.81
C TRP A 414 7.80 11.47 -10.11
N VAL A 415 7.83 12.79 -10.24
CA VAL A 415 8.40 13.52 -11.38
C VAL A 415 9.51 14.48 -10.94
#